data_AF-A0A6C0I585-F1
#
_entry.id   AF-A0A6C0I585-F1
#
_cell.length_a   1.000
_cell.length_b   1.000
_cell.length_c   1.000
_cell.angle_alpha   90.00
_cell.angle_beta   90.00
_cell.angle_gamma   90.00
#
_symmetry.space_group_name_H-M   'P 1'
#
loop_
_entity.id
_entity.type
_entity.pdbx_description
1 polymer ?
#
loop_
_entity_poly.entity_id
_entity_poly.type
_entity_poly.pdbx_seq_one_letter_code
_entity_poly.pdbx_strand_id
1 'polypeptide(L)'
;MLSPKLTPLILNDNTKLNDILISNENTNENIYFNEEDFLDNNELINICFKLYTSDNPDYRIYILNNLHKYNKELCFEHFDKLLVQYLYNPLIDINKQTLVKIITDSTLPFISKYQCVKLIHKENKEYIENKEQSVIEQNNEDQSDISYDLILQLLSDKENIENMHSLIRVELMQMLIESYKNKSEVKMILLDFIIDENLCHYDIYTFVLQMSENKKTKSEYIIFMFKTICLSEVLRTRYLILASQFFLGNELFSLEDKLELENIIIRICQDHNLDFYLRADAADLLLTQGISERARQIGTDTIILMGRNTNMNITVYTDGQNIHTESIDASVKRNITLIMNVKNNDQQSKSYDDIYKEIITEYCTIYKLELNDKVFDLTDKEINTINNVTEDDYIINTNLIDTKTSQLNAIKSSLTRFKLDRSNRSVYSDIPKIQTLFIKVWNIILKHEHRETLKQRLFEELIEMNGTCSTGHISRLINVLSGFEIDGSMIEIKMDIKTEMSAVMMAKINKKIQEIEDEEYQSNIMEELMWSNNYEGRVNLNRFLRENVMKFRDELYIEYVTDQKMIDNETFEIYFRTILEKLEY
;
A
#
# COMPACT_ATOMS: atom_id res chain seq x y z
N MET A 1 39.75 -0.80 24.56
CA MET A 1 40.46 -2.10 24.52
C MET A 1 39.81 -2.90 23.39
N LEU A 2 40.39 -3.21 22.23
CA LEU A 2 41.76 -3.31 21.72
C LEU A 2 41.88 -2.43 20.45
N SER A 3 42.96 -1.66 20.31
CA SER A 3 43.33 -1.02 19.04
C SER A 3 43.90 -2.09 18.09
N PRO A 4 43.59 -2.07 16.78
CA PRO A 4 44.25 -2.94 15.84
C PRO A 4 45.72 -2.50 15.75
N LYS A 5 46.63 -3.40 16.14
CA LYS A 5 48.07 -3.19 15.98
C LYS A 5 48.40 -3.25 14.48
N LEU A 6 48.53 -2.07 13.87
CA LEU A 6 49.24 -1.92 12.59
C LEU A 6 50.70 -2.31 12.82
N THR A 7 51.15 -3.34 12.11
CA THR A 7 52.54 -3.79 12.13
C THR A 7 53.32 -2.92 11.15
N PRO A 8 54.44 -2.28 11.53
CA PRO A 8 55.20 -1.46 10.62
C PRO A 8 55.94 -2.37 9.62
N LEU A 9 55.58 -2.29 8.35
CA LEU A 9 56.37 -2.83 7.25
C LEU A 9 57.52 -1.84 6.99
N ILE A 10 58.75 -2.32 7.15
CA ILE A 10 59.97 -1.59 6.82
C ILE A 10 60.06 -1.52 5.29
N LEU A 11 59.93 -0.32 4.72
CA LEU A 11 60.17 -0.06 3.30
C LEU A 11 61.67 -0.03 2.98
N ASN A 12 62.05 -0.64 1.86
CA ASN A 12 63.29 -0.31 1.16
C ASN A 12 63.02 0.89 0.24
N ASP A 13 63.71 2.00 0.49
CA ASP A 13 63.75 3.17 -0.38
C ASP A 13 64.47 2.81 -1.69
N ASN A 14 63.72 2.73 -2.79
CA ASN A 14 64.13 3.04 -4.17
C ASN A 14 63.00 2.67 -5.14
N THR A 15 61.98 3.53 -5.28
CA THR A 15 61.03 3.46 -6.40
C THR A 15 60.87 4.84 -7.02
N LYS A 16 60.80 4.90 -8.35
CA LYS A 16 60.62 6.13 -9.16
C LYS A 16 59.38 6.94 -8.77
N LEU A 17 58.42 6.32 -8.08
CA LEU A 17 57.18 6.94 -7.63
C LEU A 17 57.38 7.90 -6.44
N ASN A 18 58.36 7.66 -5.55
CA ASN A 18 58.61 8.55 -4.42
C ASN A 18 59.18 9.91 -4.88
N ASP A 19 59.98 9.93 -5.93
CA ASP A 19 60.51 11.17 -6.49
C ASP A 19 59.43 12.02 -7.20
N ILE A 20 58.39 11.38 -7.75
CA ILE A 20 57.23 12.07 -8.38
C ILE A 20 56.24 12.58 -7.31
N LEU A 21 56.14 11.90 -6.17
CA LEU A 21 55.18 12.24 -5.11
C LEU A 21 55.73 13.23 -4.08
N ILE A 22 57.03 13.20 -3.77
CA ILE A 22 57.65 14.09 -2.78
C ILE A 22 57.92 15.50 -3.34
N SER A 23 58.12 15.65 -4.66
CA SER A 23 58.30 16.98 -5.26
C SER A 23 57.01 17.80 -5.36
N ASN A 24 55.83 17.18 -5.21
CA ASN A 24 54.56 17.75 -5.65
C ASN A 24 53.52 18.00 -4.55
N GLU A 25 53.78 17.67 -3.29
CA GLU A 25 52.89 18.06 -2.17
C GLU A 25 52.68 19.57 -2.04
N ASN A 26 53.50 20.39 -2.72
CA ASN A 26 53.42 21.85 -2.74
C ASN A 26 53.02 22.47 -4.09
N THR A 27 52.76 21.68 -5.14
CA THR A 27 52.46 22.20 -6.49
C THR A 27 51.28 21.47 -7.11
N ASN A 28 50.19 22.21 -7.39
CA ASN A 28 48.96 21.77 -8.09
C ASN A 28 49.19 21.35 -9.57
N GLU A 29 50.25 20.62 -9.89
CA GLU A 29 50.49 20.11 -11.24
C GLU A 29 49.88 18.71 -11.42
N ASN A 30 49.02 18.58 -12.43
CA ASN A 30 48.33 17.34 -12.78
C ASN A 30 49.33 16.26 -13.21
N ILE A 31 49.40 15.16 -12.45
CA ILE A 31 50.18 13.97 -12.79
C ILE A 31 49.39 13.12 -13.79
N TYR A 32 49.91 12.98 -15.01
CA TYR A 32 49.41 12.02 -16.00
C TYR A 32 50.28 10.76 -15.98
N PHE A 33 49.71 9.62 -15.57
CA PHE A 33 50.33 8.30 -15.77
C PHE A 33 50.04 7.83 -17.20
N ASN A 34 51.05 7.27 -17.88
CA ASN A 34 50.86 6.58 -19.16
C ASN A 34 50.02 5.31 -18.94
N GLU A 35 49.02 5.07 -19.79
CA GLU A 35 48.03 4.00 -19.61
C GLU A 35 48.58 2.56 -19.69
N GLU A 36 49.85 2.38 -20.03
CA GLU A 36 50.47 1.05 -20.23
C GLU A 36 51.37 0.57 -19.08
N ASP A 37 51.67 1.41 -18.09
CA ASP A 37 52.54 1.03 -16.96
C ASP A 37 51.71 0.41 -15.82
N PHE A 38 51.69 -0.92 -15.75
CA PHE A 38 51.16 -1.64 -14.59
C PHE A 38 52.01 -1.32 -13.35
N LEU A 39 51.39 -0.70 -12.33
CA LEU A 39 51.98 -0.52 -11.00
C LEU A 39 52.38 -1.87 -10.41
N ASP A 40 53.58 -1.95 -9.82
CA ASP A 40 53.96 -3.16 -9.08
C ASP A 40 53.16 -3.27 -7.76
N ASN A 41 53.05 -4.48 -7.21
CA ASN A 41 52.27 -4.73 -5.99
C ASN A 41 52.74 -3.91 -4.77
N ASN A 42 54.03 -3.62 -4.63
CA ASN A 42 54.56 -2.80 -3.54
C ASN A 42 54.18 -1.32 -3.75
N GLU A 43 54.21 -0.82 -4.98
CA GLU A 43 53.75 0.54 -5.29
C GLU A 43 52.26 0.70 -5.00
N LEU A 44 51.45 -0.30 -5.36
CA LEU A 44 50.02 -0.34 -5.05
C LEU A 44 49.76 -0.32 -3.54
N ILE A 45 50.51 -1.11 -2.75
CA ILE A 45 50.42 -1.12 -1.28
C ILE A 45 50.77 0.25 -0.70
N ASN A 46 51.81 0.91 -1.21
CA ASN A 46 52.21 2.23 -0.74
C ASN A 46 51.17 3.30 -1.07
N ILE A 47 50.57 3.26 -2.26
CA ILE A 47 49.47 4.14 -2.66
C ILE A 47 48.26 3.91 -1.73
N CYS A 48 47.88 2.66 -1.50
CA CYS A 48 46.80 2.30 -0.58
C CYS A 48 47.08 2.72 0.86
N PHE A 49 48.33 2.70 1.32
CA PHE A 49 48.70 3.20 2.64
C PHE A 49 48.49 4.72 2.73
N LYS A 50 48.90 5.47 1.70
CA LYS A 50 48.70 6.92 1.62
C LYS A 50 47.23 7.34 1.65
N LEU A 51 46.32 6.49 1.18
CA LEU A 51 44.87 6.72 1.28
C LEU A 51 44.40 6.96 2.73
N TYR A 52 45.03 6.30 3.70
CA TYR A 52 44.66 6.39 5.11
C TYR A 52 45.45 7.43 5.90
N THR A 53 46.66 7.74 5.45
CA THR A 53 47.58 8.62 6.18
C THR A 53 47.65 10.03 5.62
N SER A 54 47.16 10.28 4.40
CA SER A 54 47.15 11.63 3.82
C SER A 54 46.15 12.53 4.55
N ASP A 55 46.54 13.75 4.88
CA ASP A 55 45.64 14.78 5.44
C ASP A 55 44.94 15.61 4.35
N ASN A 56 45.12 15.27 3.07
CA ASN A 56 44.50 15.95 1.93
C ASN A 56 43.38 15.08 1.33
N PRO A 57 42.11 15.53 1.39
CA PRO A 57 40.99 14.74 0.89
C PRO A 57 41.03 14.60 -0.65
N ASP A 58 41.53 15.59 -1.39
CA ASP A 58 41.69 15.50 -2.85
C ASP A 58 42.65 14.38 -3.24
N TYR A 59 43.74 14.24 -2.50
CA TYR A 59 44.72 13.20 -2.76
C TYR A 59 44.14 11.81 -2.47
N ARG A 60 43.29 11.69 -1.43
CA ARG A 60 42.54 10.45 -1.15
C ARG A 60 41.57 10.11 -2.28
N ILE A 61 40.84 11.09 -2.83
CA ILE A 61 39.94 10.88 -3.99
C ILE A 61 40.72 10.50 -5.23
N TYR A 62 41.84 11.17 -5.50
CA TYR A 62 42.72 10.82 -6.60
C TYR A 62 43.16 9.36 -6.53
N ILE A 63 43.57 8.89 -5.34
CA ILE A 63 43.94 7.49 -5.13
C ILE A 63 42.74 6.57 -5.40
N LEU A 64 41.56 6.87 -4.85
CA LEU A 64 40.35 6.05 -5.06
C LEU A 64 39.94 5.98 -6.53
N ASN A 65 39.96 7.09 -7.26
CA ASN A 65 39.62 7.12 -8.69
C ASN A 65 40.60 6.28 -9.52
N ASN A 66 41.90 6.35 -9.20
CA ASN A 66 42.90 5.51 -9.86
C ASN A 66 42.72 4.03 -9.51
N LEU A 67 42.46 3.71 -8.23
CA LEU A 67 42.13 2.34 -7.83
C LEU A 67 40.88 1.85 -8.57
N HIS A 68 39.84 2.66 -8.71
CA HIS A 68 38.63 2.27 -9.46
C HIS A 68 38.92 2.03 -10.94
N LYS A 69 39.78 2.85 -11.55
CA LYS A 69 40.20 2.71 -12.96
C LYS A 69 40.98 1.41 -13.19
N TYR A 70 41.92 1.08 -12.30
CA TYR A 70 42.89 0.00 -12.55
C TYR A 70 42.62 -1.31 -11.77
N ASN A 71 41.96 -1.25 -10.60
CA ASN A 71 41.63 -2.40 -9.77
C ASN A 71 40.36 -2.18 -8.91
N LYS A 72 39.19 -2.46 -9.51
CA LYS A 72 37.88 -2.22 -8.89
C LYS A 72 37.69 -2.95 -7.56
N GLU A 73 38.12 -4.21 -7.46
CA GLU A 73 37.95 -5.03 -6.25
C GLU A 73 38.72 -4.42 -5.07
N LEU A 74 39.99 -4.06 -5.29
CA LEU A 74 40.80 -3.40 -4.28
C LEU A 74 40.25 -2.02 -3.92
N CYS A 75 39.75 -1.27 -4.90
CA CYS A 75 39.08 0.01 -4.65
C CYS A 75 37.92 -0.15 -3.65
N PHE A 76 37.05 -1.15 -3.82
CA PHE A 76 35.91 -1.37 -2.93
C PHE A 76 36.35 -1.84 -1.53
N GLU A 77 37.37 -2.70 -1.42
CA GLU A 77 37.94 -3.07 -0.12
C GLU A 77 38.45 -1.84 0.64
N HIS A 78 39.18 -0.96 -0.05
CA HIS A 78 39.75 0.23 0.55
C HIS A 78 38.70 1.31 0.87
N PHE A 79 37.65 1.40 0.04
CA PHE A 79 36.47 2.21 0.29
C PHE A 79 35.74 1.77 1.57
N ASP A 80 35.47 0.47 1.74
CA ASP A 80 34.83 -0.05 2.95
C ASP A 80 35.65 0.26 4.21
N LYS A 81 36.99 0.17 4.13
CA LYS A 81 37.88 0.56 5.22
C LYS A 81 37.77 2.06 5.56
N LEU A 82 37.58 2.94 4.58
CA LEU A 82 37.34 4.38 4.83
C LEU A 82 35.99 4.62 5.51
N LEU A 83 34.94 3.90 5.10
CA LEU A 83 33.64 3.95 5.77
C LEU A 83 33.76 3.52 7.24
N VAL A 84 34.51 2.43 7.49
CA VAL A 84 34.80 1.95 8.84
C VAL A 84 35.63 2.96 9.64
N GLN A 85 36.63 3.59 9.03
CA GLN A 85 37.44 4.63 9.68
C GLN A 85 36.59 5.83 10.11
N TYR A 86 35.66 6.26 9.26
CA TYR A 86 34.68 7.29 9.58
C TYR A 86 33.77 6.87 10.74
N LEU A 87 33.21 5.66 10.70
CA LEU A 87 32.37 5.12 11.78
C LEU A 87 33.05 5.08 13.15
N TYR A 88 34.32 4.70 13.20
CA TYR A 88 35.07 4.61 14.46
C TYR A 88 35.64 5.95 14.93
N ASN A 89 35.84 6.91 14.01
CA ASN A 89 36.38 8.21 14.37
C ASN A 89 35.78 9.35 13.53
N PRO A 90 34.49 9.66 13.75
CA PRO A 90 33.78 10.68 12.99
C PRO A 90 34.25 12.11 13.30
N LEU A 91 34.84 12.32 14.49
CA LEU A 91 35.38 13.61 14.93
C LEU A 91 36.62 14.05 14.13
N ILE A 92 37.21 13.15 13.37
CA ILE A 92 38.29 13.48 12.44
C ILE A 92 37.66 14.12 11.20
N ASP A 93 37.71 15.45 11.14
CA ASP A 93 37.15 16.26 10.05
C ASP A 93 37.62 15.81 8.66
N ILE A 94 38.88 15.38 8.52
CA ILE A 94 39.40 14.87 7.24
C ILE A 94 38.65 13.64 6.73
N ASN A 95 38.15 12.76 7.60
CA ASN A 95 37.37 11.59 7.16
C ASN A 95 36.02 12.03 6.61
N LYS A 96 35.35 12.96 7.29
CA LYS A 96 34.09 13.57 6.81
C LYS A 96 34.29 14.26 5.47
N GLN A 97 35.31 15.10 5.35
CA GLN A 97 35.67 15.79 4.10
C GLN A 97 35.98 14.79 2.97
N THR A 98 36.67 13.69 3.29
CA THR A 98 36.95 12.62 2.31
C THR A 98 35.64 12.01 1.80
N LEU A 99 34.70 11.66 2.67
CA LEU A 99 33.40 11.09 2.24
C LEU A 99 32.58 12.09 1.42
N VAL A 100 32.58 13.37 1.80
CA VAL A 100 31.98 14.47 1.01
C VAL A 100 32.57 14.48 -0.40
N LYS A 101 33.90 14.49 -0.53
CA LYS A 101 34.56 14.49 -1.85
C LYS A 101 34.36 13.20 -2.64
N ILE A 102 34.14 12.06 -1.97
CA ILE A 102 33.72 10.84 -2.67
C ILE A 102 32.39 11.08 -3.40
N ILE A 103 31.44 11.73 -2.73
CA ILE A 103 30.13 11.99 -3.32
C ILE A 103 30.24 13.03 -4.45
N THR A 104 30.97 14.12 -4.19
CA THR A 104 30.99 15.28 -5.08
C THR A 104 31.93 15.14 -6.28
N ASP A 105 33.12 14.57 -6.06
CA ASP A 105 34.25 14.71 -6.99
C ASP A 105 34.75 13.36 -7.54
N SER A 106 34.37 12.24 -6.91
CA SER A 106 34.86 10.93 -7.34
C SER A 106 34.14 10.38 -8.58
N THR A 107 34.86 9.54 -9.32
CA THR A 107 34.34 8.73 -10.42
C THR A 107 33.81 7.38 -9.94
N LEU A 108 33.62 7.21 -8.62
CA LEU A 108 33.11 5.96 -8.07
C LEU A 108 31.65 5.75 -8.48
N PRO A 109 31.20 4.48 -8.58
CA PRO A 109 29.82 4.18 -8.93
C PRO A 109 28.84 4.78 -7.91
N PHE A 110 27.64 5.07 -8.40
CA PHE A 110 26.56 5.66 -7.60
C PHE A 110 26.33 4.93 -6.26
N ILE A 111 26.38 3.59 -6.24
CA ILE A 111 26.17 2.80 -5.02
C ILE A 111 27.14 3.16 -3.89
N SER A 112 28.41 3.44 -4.22
CA SER A 112 29.42 3.87 -3.25
C SER A 112 29.11 5.28 -2.73
N LYS A 113 28.71 6.20 -3.61
CA LYS A 113 28.32 7.55 -3.22
C LYS A 113 27.10 7.53 -2.27
N TYR A 114 26.09 6.72 -2.59
CA TYR A 114 24.92 6.50 -1.74
C TYR A 114 25.30 5.92 -0.36
N GLN A 115 26.22 4.95 -0.28
CA GLN A 115 26.69 4.41 1.00
C GLN A 115 27.36 5.48 1.87
N CYS A 116 28.14 6.39 1.29
CA CYS A 116 28.70 7.54 2.00
C CYS A 116 27.60 8.46 2.54
N VAL A 117 26.61 8.83 1.70
CA VAL A 117 25.49 9.70 2.10
C VAL A 117 24.70 9.09 3.26
N LYS A 118 24.38 7.80 3.18
CA LYS A 118 23.66 7.07 4.23
C LYS A 118 24.40 7.09 5.57
N LEU A 119 25.72 6.91 5.54
CA LEU A 119 26.58 6.96 6.73
C LEU A 119 26.60 8.35 7.36
N ILE A 120 26.87 9.38 6.56
CA ILE A 120 26.92 10.77 7.02
C ILE A 120 25.57 11.19 7.62
N HIS A 121 24.47 10.86 6.95
CA HIS A 121 23.13 11.19 7.44
C HIS A 121 22.81 10.49 8.78
N LYS A 122 23.15 9.20 8.91
CA LYS A 122 22.93 8.45 10.16
C LYS A 122 23.65 9.11 11.34
N GLU A 123 24.91 9.50 11.15
CA GLU A 123 25.67 10.17 12.20
C GLU A 123 25.10 11.56 12.53
N ASN A 124 24.80 12.38 11.50
CA ASN A 124 24.18 13.68 11.72
C ASN A 124 22.87 13.56 12.51
N LYS A 125 22.07 12.53 12.21
CA LYS A 125 20.81 12.24 12.90
C LYS A 125 21.03 11.85 14.37
N GLU A 126 21.96 10.94 14.66
CA GLU A 126 22.32 10.58 16.04
C GLU A 126 22.86 11.80 16.81
N TYR A 127 23.65 12.65 16.17
CA TYR A 127 24.15 13.88 16.77
C TYR A 127 23.03 14.87 17.14
N ILE A 128 22.06 15.08 16.23
CA ILE A 128 20.89 15.95 16.47
C ILE A 128 20.03 15.39 17.62
N GLU A 129 19.71 14.08 17.59
CA GLU A 129 18.89 13.43 18.63
C GLU A 129 19.55 13.51 20.02
N ASN A 130 20.88 13.36 20.10
CA ASN A 130 21.63 13.52 21.34
C ASN A 130 21.64 14.98 21.83
N LYS A 131 21.65 15.95 20.90
CA LYS A 131 21.65 17.38 21.23
C LYS A 131 20.29 17.85 21.72
N GLU A 132 19.18 17.38 21.13
CA GLU A 132 17.81 17.70 21.59
C GLU A 132 17.56 17.22 23.03
N GLN A 133 18.21 16.13 23.47
CA GLN A 133 18.14 15.68 24.86
C GLN A 133 18.94 16.55 25.83
N SER A 134 19.94 17.29 25.33
CA SER A 134 20.66 18.30 26.10
C SER A 134 19.97 19.67 25.92
N VAL A 135 19.16 20.07 26.90
CA VAL A 135 18.18 21.20 26.93
C VAL A 135 18.75 22.62 26.67
N ILE A 136 19.87 22.79 25.95
CA ILE A 136 20.39 24.09 25.55
C ILE A 136 19.85 24.43 24.16
N GLU A 137 18.58 24.79 24.14
CA GLU A 137 17.93 25.48 23.02
C GLU A 137 18.46 26.92 22.97
N GLN A 138 19.30 27.23 21.99
CA GLN A 138 19.41 28.60 21.46
C GLN A 138 20.11 28.62 20.09
N ASN A 139 19.29 28.87 19.06
CA ASN A 139 19.56 29.67 17.85
C ASN A 139 20.62 29.27 16.81
N ASN A 140 21.12 28.03 16.77
CA ASN A 140 21.95 27.61 15.62
C ASN A 140 21.10 27.07 14.46
N GLU A 141 20.31 27.94 13.81
CA GLU A 141 19.61 27.62 12.54
C GLU A 141 20.61 27.46 11.36
N ASP A 142 21.84 27.96 11.49
CA ASP A 142 22.84 28.01 10.41
C ASP A 142 23.80 26.83 10.33
N GLN A 143 23.66 25.80 11.18
CA GLN A 143 24.54 24.64 11.04
C GLN A 143 24.11 23.87 9.78
N SER A 144 24.86 24.04 8.67
CA SER A 144 24.59 23.38 7.38
C SER A 144 24.48 21.87 7.60
N ASP A 145 23.33 21.29 7.26
CA ASP A 145 23.18 19.84 7.33
C ASP A 145 23.84 19.33 6.06
N ILE A 146 25.13 19.03 6.16
CA ILE A 146 25.90 18.56 5.02
C ILE A 146 25.24 17.33 4.38
N SER A 147 24.46 16.55 5.14
CA SER A 147 23.74 15.40 4.57
C SER A 147 22.67 15.84 3.58
N TYR A 148 21.98 16.95 3.86
CA TYR A 148 21.00 17.54 2.95
C TYR A 148 21.63 17.88 1.59
N ASP A 149 22.72 18.65 1.61
CA ASP A 149 23.38 19.12 0.37
C ASP A 149 23.89 17.93 -0.47
N LEU A 150 24.40 16.88 0.19
CA LEU A 150 24.90 15.68 -0.49
C LEU A 150 23.77 14.82 -1.08
N ILE A 151 22.65 14.67 -0.36
CA ILE A 151 21.47 13.97 -0.87
C ILE A 151 20.93 14.73 -2.08
N LEU A 152 20.82 16.06 -1.96
CA LEU A 152 20.37 16.95 -3.03
C LEU A 152 21.25 16.82 -4.28
N GLN A 153 22.57 16.81 -4.11
CA GLN A 153 23.49 16.62 -5.22
C GLN A 153 23.31 15.27 -5.92
N LEU A 154 23.11 14.18 -5.17
CA LEU A 154 22.86 12.86 -5.77
C LEU A 154 21.55 12.81 -6.55
N LEU A 155 20.53 13.54 -6.10
CA LEU A 155 19.20 13.59 -6.72
C LEU A 155 19.07 14.66 -7.79
N SER A 156 20.02 15.58 -7.93
CA SER A 156 19.99 16.63 -8.96
C SER A 156 20.61 16.14 -10.28
N ASP A 157 21.41 15.07 -10.23
CA ASP A 157 22.04 14.48 -11.40
C ASP A 157 21.08 13.48 -12.07
N LYS A 158 20.53 13.87 -13.22
CA LYS A 158 19.57 13.05 -13.99
C LYS A 158 20.13 11.69 -14.39
N GLU A 159 21.41 11.62 -14.75
CA GLU A 159 22.04 10.36 -15.15
C GLU A 159 22.12 9.38 -13.97
N ASN A 160 22.35 9.90 -12.76
CA ASN A 160 22.29 9.08 -11.55
C ASN A 160 20.88 8.58 -11.25
N ILE A 161 19.86 9.44 -11.41
CA ILE A 161 18.46 9.07 -11.14
C ILE A 161 17.97 7.98 -12.08
N GLU A 162 18.22 8.11 -13.38
CA GLU A 162 17.77 7.14 -14.40
C GLU A 162 18.35 5.73 -14.17
N ASN A 163 19.58 5.66 -13.66
CA ASN A 163 20.26 4.40 -13.35
C ASN A 163 20.03 3.92 -11.90
N MET A 164 19.27 4.67 -11.10
CA MET A 164 19.07 4.38 -9.68
C MET A 164 18.04 3.27 -9.48
N HIS A 165 18.37 2.30 -8.62
CA HIS A 165 17.37 1.34 -8.16
C HIS A 165 16.27 2.06 -7.36
N SER A 166 14.99 1.75 -7.63
CA SER A 166 13.83 2.45 -7.02
C SER A 166 13.89 2.49 -5.49
N LEU A 167 14.27 1.37 -4.85
CA LEU A 167 14.45 1.30 -3.38
C LEU A 167 15.48 2.31 -2.85
N ILE A 168 16.59 2.53 -3.56
CA ILE A 168 17.62 3.50 -3.14
C ILE A 168 17.06 4.91 -3.27
N ARG A 169 16.31 5.17 -4.34
CA ARG A 169 15.66 6.47 -4.57
C ARG A 169 14.64 6.80 -3.48
N VAL A 170 13.80 5.82 -3.11
CA VAL A 170 12.85 5.92 -2.00
C VAL A 170 13.56 6.25 -0.69
N GLU A 171 14.67 5.57 -0.38
CA GLU A 171 15.43 5.83 0.85
C GLU A 171 16.06 7.23 0.85
N LEU A 172 16.66 7.66 -0.26
CA LEU A 172 17.20 9.02 -0.39
C LEU A 172 16.11 10.09 -0.26
N MET A 173 14.92 9.86 -0.84
CA MET A 173 13.76 10.75 -0.65
C MET A 173 13.36 10.85 0.82
N GLN A 174 13.30 9.72 1.52
CA GLN A 174 12.99 9.71 2.94
C GLN A 174 14.01 10.53 3.74
N MET A 175 15.30 10.33 3.49
CA MET A 175 16.38 11.08 4.16
C MET A 175 16.28 12.59 3.86
N LEU A 176 15.94 12.95 2.62
CA LEU A 176 15.75 14.34 2.21
C LEU A 176 14.57 14.99 2.95
N ILE A 177 13.44 14.31 3.04
CA ILE A 177 12.25 14.78 3.78
C ILE A 177 12.56 14.99 5.26
N GLU A 178 13.35 14.09 5.86
CA GLU A 178 13.70 14.11 7.29
C GLU A 178 14.71 15.22 7.66
N SER A 179 15.48 15.76 6.72
CA SER A 179 16.50 16.80 6.99
C SER A 179 15.93 18.22 7.14
N TYR A 180 14.69 18.44 6.68
CA TYR A 180 13.92 19.67 6.87
C TYR A 180 14.51 20.98 6.33
N LYS A 181 15.54 20.93 5.49
CA LYS A 181 16.12 22.13 4.85
C LYS A 181 15.46 22.43 3.51
N ASN A 182 15.47 23.72 3.16
CA ASN A 182 14.99 24.28 1.91
C ASN A 182 13.70 23.64 1.35
N LYS A 183 12.58 23.92 2.01
CA LYS A 183 11.26 23.33 1.73
C LYS A 183 10.84 23.35 0.27
N SER A 184 11.14 24.45 -0.43
CA SER A 184 10.73 24.63 -1.83
C SER A 184 11.47 23.66 -2.75
N GLU A 185 12.77 23.48 -2.54
CA GLU A 185 13.60 22.58 -3.33
C GLU A 185 13.22 21.10 -3.09
N VAL A 186 12.98 20.72 -1.83
CA VAL A 186 12.49 19.38 -1.50
C VAL A 186 11.14 19.10 -2.18
N LYS A 187 10.22 20.08 -2.20
CA LYS A 187 8.93 19.93 -2.90
C LYS A 187 9.09 19.74 -4.42
N MET A 188 10.04 20.43 -5.04
CA MET A 188 10.30 20.24 -6.47
C MET A 188 10.82 18.83 -6.76
N ILE A 189 11.76 18.34 -5.95
CA ILE A 189 12.29 16.97 -6.11
C ILE A 189 11.21 15.92 -5.83
N LEU A 190 10.35 16.14 -4.82
CA LEU A 190 9.22 15.26 -4.57
C LEU A 190 8.22 15.27 -5.72
N LEU A 191 7.98 16.42 -6.34
CA LEU A 191 7.13 16.50 -7.53
C LEU A 191 7.74 15.68 -8.67
N ASP A 192 9.01 15.88 -8.97
CA ASP A 192 9.74 15.14 -10.01
C ASP A 192 9.76 13.63 -9.73
N PHE A 193 9.85 13.23 -8.46
CA PHE A 193 9.73 11.83 -8.04
C PHE A 193 8.32 11.28 -8.27
N ILE A 194 7.28 12.03 -7.88
CA ILE A 194 5.89 11.57 -7.97
C ILE A 194 5.42 11.46 -9.43
N ILE A 195 5.86 12.36 -10.31
CA ILE A 195 5.46 12.38 -11.73
C ILE A 195 6.36 11.52 -12.62
N ASP A 196 7.31 10.78 -12.05
CA ASP A 196 8.23 9.96 -12.83
C ASP A 196 7.52 8.74 -13.41
N GLU A 197 7.31 8.75 -14.73
CA GLU A 197 6.66 7.67 -15.49
C GLU A 197 7.43 6.33 -15.43
N ASN A 198 8.70 6.33 -15.04
CA ASN A 198 9.49 5.10 -14.87
C ASN A 198 9.23 4.41 -13.53
N LEU A 199 8.63 5.11 -12.57
CA LEU A 199 8.21 4.53 -11.30
C LEU A 199 6.80 3.96 -11.45
N CYS A 200 6.60 2.77 -10.91
CA CYS A 200 5.28 2.19 -10.93
C CYS A 200 4.38 2.90 -9.91
N HIS A 201 3.09 3.01 -10.22
CA HIS A 201 2.14 3.76 -9.40
C HIS A 201 1.99 3.14 -8.01
N TYR A 202 2.16 1.81 -7.88
CA TYR A 202 2.23 1.11 -6.60
C TYR A 202 3.37 1.63 -5.72
N ASP A 203 4.58 1.78 -6.28
CA ASP A 203 5.76 2.23 -5.55
C ASP A 203 5.59 3.68 -5.07
N ILE A 204 5.05 4.55 -5.93
CA ILE A 204 4.76 5.94 -5.58
C ILE A 204 3.74 6.00 -4.44
N TYR A 205 2.61 5.29 -4.56
CA TYR A 205 1.58 5.27 -3.53
C TYR A 205 2.12 4.71 -2.19
N THR A 206 2.85 3.60 -2.25
CA THR A 206 3.46 2.97 -1.06
C THR A 206 4.46 3.90 -0.40
N PHE A 207 5.27 4.61 -1.17
CA PHE A 207 6.19 5.62 -0.66
C PHE A 207 5.45 6.74 0.07
N VAL A 208 4.45 7.37 -0.57
CA VAL A 208 3.67 8.47 0.04
C VAL A 208 3.01 7.99 1.34
N LEU A 209 2.48 6.77 1.33
CA LEU A 209 1.88 6.18 2.51
C LEU A 209 2.89 5.94 3.63
N GLN A 210 4.04 5.35 3.34
CA GLN A 210 5.13 5.15 4.31
C GLN A 210 5.57 6.49 4.93
N MET A 211 5.70 7.53 4.10
CA MET A 211 6.06 8.87 4.60
C MET A 211 4.97 9.43 5.52
N SER A 212 3.68 9.17 5.24
CA SER A 212 2.59 9.63 6.12
C SER A 212 2.57 8.95 7.50
N GLU A 213 3.11 7.73 7.60
CA GLU A 213 3.19 6.98 8.86
C GLU A 213 4.48 7.26 9.64
N ASN A 214 5.51 7.76 8.95
CA ASN A 214 6.75 8.13 9.58
C ASN A 214 6.55 9.39 10.43
N LYS A 215 6.73 9.26 11.75
CA LYS A 215 6.61 10.35 12.72
C LYS A 215 7.59 11.51 12.47
N LYS A 216 8.64 11.27 11.69
CA LYS A 216 9.64 12.27 11.28
C LYS A 216 9.25 12.99 9.99
N THR A 217 8.14 12.63 9.34
CA THR A 217 7.66 13.39 8.19
C THR A 217 6.82 14.56 8.69
N LYS A 218 7.20 15.78 8.31
CA LYS A 218 6.37 16.97 8.59
C LYS A 218 5.06 16.91 7.81
N SER A 219 3.98 17.34 8.46
CA SER A 219 2.64 17.40 7.87
C SER A 219 2.59 18.18 6.56
N GLU A 220 3.40 19.22 6.39
CA GLU A 220 3.46 20.01 5.16
C GLU A 220 3.92 19.20 3.93
N TYR A 221 4.80 18.22 4.11
CA TYR A 221 5.21 17.30 3.03
C TYR A 221 4.14 16.24 2.79
N ILE A 222 3.49 15.74 3.85
CA ILE A 222 2.35 14.82 3.72
C ILE A 222 1.25 15.48 2.89
N ILE A 223 0.87 16.71 3.25
CA ILE A 223 -0.14 17.50 2.53
C ILE A 223 0.28 17.70 1.08
N PHE A 224 1.54 18.08 0.84
CA PHE A 224 2.05 18.26 -0.53
C PHE A 224 1.95 16.98 -1.35
N MET A 225 2.50 15.87 -0.87
CA MET A 225 2.49 14.60 -1.60
C MET A 225 1.08 14.13 -1.92
N PHE A 226 0.17 14.16 -0.94
CA PHE A 226 -1.23 13.74 -1.14
C PHE A 226 -1.99 14.68 -2.09
N LYS A 227 -1.78 16.00 -2.02
CA LYS A 227 -2.38 16.94 -2.99
C LYS A 227 -1.86 16.67 -4.39
N THR A 228 -0.56 16.43 -4.55
CA THR A 228 0.02 16.11 -5.85
C THR A 228 -0.60 14.84 -6.43
N ILE A 229 -0.59 13.71 -5.70
CA ILE A 229 -1.12 12.45 -6.26
C ILE A 229 -2.63 12.47 -6.45
N CYS A 230 -3.39 13.17 -5.60
CA CYS A 230 -4.85 13.17 -5.65
C CYS A 230 -5.43 14.20 -6.63
N LEU A 231 -4.87 15.40 -6.68
CA LEU A 231 -5.43 16.51 -7.47
C LEU A 231 -4.82 16.63 -8.87
N SER A 232 -3.63 16.05 -9.08
CA SER A 232 -2.98 16.07 -10.40
C SER A 232 -3.24 14.80 -11.22
N GLU A 233 -4.04 13.86 -10.72
CA GLU A 233 -4.42 12.60 -11.39
C GLU A 233 -3.21 11.80 -11.93
N VAL A 234 -2.06 11.90 -11.25
CA VAL A 234 -0.80 11.25 -11.65
C VAL A 234 -0.90 9.73 -11.49
N LEU A 235 -1.65 9.28 -10.48
CA LEU A 235 -1.81 7.87 -10.21
C LEU A 235 -2.98 7.27 -10.99
N ARG A 236 -2.90 5.96 -11.22
CA ARG A 236 -4.03 5.15 -11.71
C ARG A 236 -5.20 5.28 -10.74
N THR A 237 -6.41 5.19 -11.28
CA THR A 237 -7.68 5.38 -10.59
C THR A 237 -7.79 4.63 -9.26
N ARG A 238 -7.30 3.38 -9.20
CA ARG A 238 -7.27 2.60 -7.95
C ARG A 238 -6.49 3.28 -6.82
N TYR A 239 -5.24 3.65 -7.08
CA TYR A 239 -4.38 4.27 -6.07
C TYR A 239 -4.84 5.68 -5.75
N LEU A 240 -5.46 6.37 -6.72
CA LEU A 240 -6.14 7.63 -6.50
C LEU A 240 -7.30 7.47 -5.50
N ILE A 241 -8.17 6.46 -5.67
CA ILE A 241 -9.26 6.18 -4.71
C ILE A 241 -8.69 5.85 -3.32
N LEU A 242 -7.67 4.99 -3.25
CA LEU A 242 -7.01 4.63 -1.98
C LEU A 242 -6.33 5.82 -1.29
N ALA A 243 -5.67 6.69 -2.05
CA ALA A 243 -5.10 7.93 -1.52
C ALA A 243 -6.20 8.89 -1.04
N SER A 244 -7.33 8.90 -1.73
CA SER A 244 -8.47 9.75 -1.40
C SER A 244 -9.17 9.33 -0.11
N GLN A 245 -9.21 8.03 0.21
CA GLN A 245 -9.65 7.53 1.52
C GLN A 245 -8.84 8.13 2.67
N PHE A 246 -7.50 8.23 2.52
CA PHE A 246 -6.67 8.90 3.51
C PHE A 246 -6.94 10.40 3.54
N PHE A 247 -7.02 11.02 2.36
CA PHE A 247 -7.17 12.46 2.20
C PHE A 247 -8.48 12.99 2.83
N LEU A 248 -9.62 12.40 2.46
CA LEU A 248 -10.94 12.81 2.96
C LEU A 248 -11.08 12.53 4.46
N GLY A 249 -10.56 11.38 4.90
CA GLY A 249 -10.59 10.94 6.30
C GLY A 249 -9.64 11.67 7.24
N ASN A 250 -8.70 12.50 6.78
CA ASN A 250 -7.68 13.10 7.64
C ASN A 250 -7.91 14.61 7.87
N GLU A 251 -7.72 15.08 9.09
CA GLU A 251 -7.90 16.50 9.47
C GLU A 251 -6.76 17.41 9.00
N LEU A 252 -5.67 16.84 8.48
CA LEU A 252 -4.55 17.60 7.90
C LEU A 252 -4.94 18.44 6.68
N PHE A 253 -6.03 18.10 6.00
CA PHE A 253 -6.42 18.72 4.73
C PHE A 253 -7.54 19.74 4.91
N SER A 254 -7.46 20.84 4.15
CA SER A 254 -8.48 21.89 4.17
C SER A 254 -9.81 21.41 3.60
N LEU A 255 -10.92 22.01 4.04
CA LEU A 255 -12.24 21.67 3.50
C LEU A 255 -12.34 21.91 1.98
N GLU A 256 -11.68 22.97 1.49
CA GLU A 256 -11.62 23.30 0.06
C GLU A 256 -10.95 22.18 -0.74
N ASP A 257 -9.76 21.73 -0.31
CA ASP A 257 -9.04 20.65 -0.97
C ASP A 257 -9.85 19.33 -0.96
N LYS A 258 -10.55 19.06 0.14
CA LYS A 258 -11.38 17.86 0.25
C LYS A 258 -12.60 17.91 -0.67
N LEU A 259 -13.23 19.07 -0.84
CA LEU A 259 -14.34 19.26 -1.79
C LEU A 259 -13.86 19.16 -3.23
N GLU A 260 -12.67 19.67 -3.55
CA GLU A 260 -12.05 19.48 -4.86
C GLU A 260 -11.85 17.99 -5.16
N LEU A 261 -11.26 17.25 -4.21
CA LEU A 261 -11.07 15.81 -4.34
C LEU A 261 -12.38 15.02 -4.43
N GLU A 262 -13.41 15.41 -3.66
CA GLU A 262 -14.74 14.80 -3.77
C GLU A 262 -15.29 14.90 -5.19
N ASN A 263 -15.10 16.03 -5.89
CA ASN A 263 -15.53 16.17 -7.28
C ASN A 263 -14.77 15.22 -8.22
N ILE A 264 -13.49 14.97 -7.96
CA ILE A 264 -12.70 13.97 -8.72
C ILE A 264 -13.30 12.58 -8.54
N ILE A 265 -13.61 12.18 -7.30
CA ILE A 265 -14.23 10.88 -7.00
C ILE A 265 -15.63 10.77 -7.61
N ILE A 266 -16.42 11.84 -7.62
CA ILE A 266 -17.71 11.88 -8.33
C ILE A 266 -17.53 11.58 -9.82
N ARG A 267 -16.52 12.16 -10.48
CA ARG A 267 -16.24 11.87 -11.90
C ARG A 267 -15.91 10.39 -12.12
N ILE A 268 -15.10 9.81 -11.24
CA ILE A 268 -14.77 8.38 -11.27
C ILE A 268 -16.02 7.51 -11.13
N CYS A 269 -16.93 7.83 -10.21
CA CYS A 269 -18.20 7.09 -10.04
C CYS A 269 -19.08 7.13 -11.30
N GLN A 270 -19.13 8.31 -11.93
CA GLN A 270 -20.00 8.59 -13.08
C GLN A 270 -19.42 8.14 -14.42
N ASP A 271 -18.13 7.78 -14.49
CA ASP A 271 -17.52 7.30 -15.73
C ASP A 271 -18.00 5.88 -16.07
N HIS A 272 -18.92 5.77 -17.03
CA HIS A 272 -19.47 4.49 -17.48
C HIS A 272 -18.48 3.60 -18.25
N ASN A 273 -17.33 4.15 -18.70
CA ASN A 273 -16.30 3.38 -19.37
C ASN A 273 -15.29 2.76 -18.40
N LEU A 274 -15.28 3.24 -17.15
CA LEU A 274 -14.39 2.73 -16.12
C LEU A 274 -14.86 1.35 -15.62
N ASP A 275 -13.90 0.56 -15.17
CA ASP A 275 -14.14 -0.76 -14.58
C ASP A 275 -15.19 -0.70 -13.46
N PHE A 276 -16.06 -1.72 -13.44
CA PHE A 276 -17.16 -1.84 -12.48
C PHE A 276 -16.68 -1.73 -11.03
N TYR A 277 -15.57 -2.39 -10.69
CA TYR A 277 -15.08 -2.48 -9.32
C TYR A 277 -14.45 -1.16 -8.87
N LEU A 278 -13.77 -0.43 -9.76
CA LEU A 278 -13.26 0.91 -9.45
C LEU A 278 -14.38 1.90 -9.17
N ARG A 279 -15.46 1.85 -9.95
CA ARG A 279 -16.64 2.69 -9.73
C ARG A 279 -17.33 2.34 -8.42
N ALA A 280 -17.39 1.06 -8.06
CA ALA A 280 -17.88 0.60 -6.76
C ALA A 280 -17.02 1.11 -5.60
N ASP A 281 -15.69 0.99 -5.70
CA ASP A 281 -14.74 1.50 -4.70
C ASP A 281 -14.87 3.02 -4.50
N ALA A 282 -15.05 3.76 -5.60
CA ALA A 282 -15.28 5.21 -5.56
C ALA A 282 -16.64 5.56 -4.93
N ALA A 283 -17.70 4.82 -5.28
CA ALA A 283 -19.03 5.04 -4.74
C ALA A 283 -19.08 4.76 -3.23
N ASP A 284 -18.46 3.68 -2.77
CA ASP A 284 -18.31 3.35 -1.34
C ASP A 284 -17.54 4.45 -0.58
N LEU A 285 -16.50 5.02 -1.20
CA LEU A 285 -15.80 6.17 -0.63
C LEU A 285 -16.72 7.37 -0.46
N LEU A 286 -17.55 7.71 -1.46
CA LEU A 286 -18.50 8.81 -1.35
C LEU A 286 -19.58 8.56 -0.30
N LEU A 287 -20.09 7.33 -0.21
CA LEU A 287 -21.09 6.97 0.79
C LEU A 287 -20.55 7.14 2.22
N THR A 288 -19.32 6.68 2.45
CA THR A 288 -18.74 6.62 3.80
C THR A 288 -18.05 7.91 4.23
N GLN A 289 -17.38 8.61 3.30
CA GLN A 289 -16.56 9.79 3.60
C GLN A 289 -16.92 11.01 2.76
N GLY A 290 -17.98 10.94 1.95
CA GLY A 290 -18.51 12.10 1.23
C GLY A 290 -18.84 13.23 2.21
N ILE A 291 -18.37 14.41 1.87
CA ILE A 291 -18.56 15.67 2.58
C ILE A 291 -19.94 16.22 2.25
N SER A 292 -20.30 16.23 0.97
CA SER A 292 -21.58 16.74 0.50
C SER A 292 -22.64 15.64 0.39
N GLU A 293 -23.90 16.02 0.67
CA GLU A 293 -25.03 15.11 0.52
C GLU A 293 -25.22 14.67 -0.93
N ARG A 294 -24.91 15.58 -1.88
CA ARG A 294 -24.89 15.27 -3.31
C ARG A 294 -23.93 14.13 -3.62
N ALA A 295 -22.72 14.15 -3.07
CA ALA A 295 -21.73 13.12 -3.32
C ALA A 295 -22.20 11.76 -2.80
N ARG A 296 -22.77 11.71 -1.59
CA ARG A 296 -23.36 10.50 -1.02
C ARG A 296 -24.48 9.96 -1.90
N GLN A 297 -25.40 10.83 -2.36
CA GLN A 297 -26.48 10.43 -3.25
C GLN A 297 -25.94 9.82 -4.56
N ILE A 298 -24.90 10.42 -5.15
CA ILE A 298 -24.25 9.87 -6.35
C ILE A 298 -23.62 8.51 -6.07
N GLY A 299 -22.98 8.34 -4.91
CA GLY A 299 -22.49 7.03 -4.46
C GLY A 299 -23.62 5.99 -4.39
N THR A 300 -24.73 6.34 -3.73
CA THR A 300 -25.94 5.50 -3.63
C THR A 300 -26.46 5.11 -5.00
N ASP A 301 -26.68 6.08 -5.88
CA ASP A 301 -27.22 5.86 -7.22
C ASP A 301 -26.29 4.98 -8.06
N THR A 302 -24.97 5.15 -7.91
CA THR A 302 -23.96 4.36 -8.62
C THR A 302 -24.01 2.90 -8.19
N ILE A 303 -24.02 2.61 -6.87
CA ILE A 303 -24.16 1.24 -6.34
C ILE A 303 -25.47 0.59 -6.82
N ILE A 304 -26.58 1.34 -6.76
CA ILE A 304 -27.89 0.84 -7.19
C ILE A 304 -27.90 0.51 -8.69
N LEU A 305 -27.33 1.39 -9.53
CA LEU A 305 -27.23 1.18 -10.98
C LEU A 305 -26.34 -0.04 -11.30
N MET A 306 -25.21 -0.18 -10.60
CA MET A 306 -24.28 -1.29 -10.76
C MET A 306 -24.91 -2.64 -10.40
N GLY A 307 -25.71 -2.68 -9.32
CA GLY A 307 -26.46 -3.89 -8.96
C GLY A 307 -27.41 -4.40 -10.06
N ARG A 308 -27.92 -3.53 -10.95
CA ARG A 308 -28.86 -3.94 -12.00
C ARG A 308 -28.23 -4.57 -13.24
N ASN A 309 -26.99 -4.20 -13.58
CA ASN A 309 -26.37 -4.60 -14.85
C ASN A 309 -25.76 -6.01 -14.83
N THR A 310 -25.77 -6.69 -13.70
CA THR A 310 -25.25 -8.06 -13.60
C THR A 310 -26.37 -9.06 -13.85
N ASN A 311 -26.47 -9.59 -15.09
CA ASN A 311 -27.24 -10.79 -15.42
C ASN A 311 -26.70 -12.07 -14.74
N MET A 312 -25.78 -11.95 -13.77
CA MET A 312 -25.26 -13.06 -12.99
C MET A 312 -26.22 -13.33 -11.84
N ASN A 313 -26.43 -14.61 -11.52
CA ASN A 313 -27.28 -15.05 -10.40
C ASN A 313 -26.88 -14.36 -9.10
N ILE A 314 -27.60 -13.29 -8.75
CA ILE A 314 -27.39 -12.54 -7.51
C ILE A 314 -27.86 -13.44 -6.36
N THR A 315 -26.90 -14.02 -5.64
CA THR A 315 -27.13 -14.58 -4.31
C THR A 315 -27.15 -13.44 -3.29
N VAL A 316 -27.75 -13.69 -2.12
CA VAL A 316 -27.72 -12.77 -0.96
C VAL A 316 -26.28 -12.32 -0.61
N TYR A 317 -25.26 -13.09 -0.98
CA TYR A 317 -23.86 -12.80 -0.71
C TYR A 317 -23.13 -12.04 -1.84
N THR A 318 -23.68 -12.05 -3.06
CA THR A 318 -23.07 -11.38 -4.24
C THR A 318 -23.75 -10.06 -4.60
N ASP A 319 -24.83 -9.71 -3.89
CA ASP A 319 -25.44 -8.39 -4.04
C ASP A 319 -24.54 -7.34 -3.37
N GLY A 320 -23.93 -6.48 -4.19
CA GLY A 320 -23.13 -5.35 -3.71
C GLY A 320 -23.91 -4.41 -2.77
N GLN A 321 -25.25 -4.47 -2.78
CA GLN A 321 -26.10 -3.71 -1.85
C GLN A 321 -26.12 -4.31 -0.44
N ASN A 322 -25.93 -5.64 -0.28
CA ASN A 322 -26.07 -6.30 1.02
C ASN A 322 -24.90 -6.03 1.97
N ILE A 323 -23.72 -5.69 1.45
CA ILE A 323 -22.54 -5.34 2.26
C ILE A 323 -22.77 -4.06 3.10
N HIS A 324 -23.76 -3.25 2.74
CA HIS A 324 -24.13 -2.03 3.47
C HIS A 324 -25.35 -2.19 4.38
N THR A 325 -25.75 -3.44 4.69
CA THR A 325 -26.88 -3.64 5.60
C THR A 325 -26.42 -3.54 7.05
N GLU A 326 -27.01 -2.62 7.81
CA GLU A 326 -26.64 -2.37 9.22
C GLU A 326 -26.56 -3.64 10.08
N SER A 327 -27.40 -4.65 9.81
CA SER A 327 -27.41 -5.91 10.54
C SER A 327 -26.20 -6.80 10.23
N ILE A 328 -25.79 -6.89 8.96
CA ILE A 328 -24.56 -7.57 8.56
C ILE A 328 -23.37 -6.84 9.15
N ASP A 329 -23.32 -5.51 9.03
CA ASP A 329 -22.24 -4.70 9.60
C ASP A 329 -22.09 -4.89 11.11
N ALA A 330 -23.21 -4.94 11.83
CA ALA A 330 -23.20 -5.21 13.27
C ALA A 330 -22.67 -6.61 13.59
N SER A 331 -23.06 -7.63 12.81
CA SER A 331 -22.57 -9.01 12.96
C SER A 331 -21.08 -9.11 12.65
N VAL A 332 -20.63 -8.49 11.56
CA VAL A 332 -19.21 -8.37 11.16
C VAL A 332 -18.41 -7.69 12.26
N LYS A 333 -18.85 -6.53 12.78
CA LYS A 333 -18.20 -5.81 13.89
C LYS A 333 -18.07 -6.66 15.15
N ARG A 334 -19.14 -7.38 15.51
CA ARG A 334 -19.12 -8.30 16.65
C ARG A 334 -18.08 -9.41 16.44
N ASN A 335 -18.07 -10.05 15.28
CA ASN A 335 -17.14 -11.14 14.97
C ASN A 335 -15.68 -10.65 14.96
N ILE A 336 -15.41 -9.46 14.44
CA ILE A 336 -14.07 -8.86 14.50
C ILE A 336 -13.65 -8.65 15.95
N THR A 337 -14.54 -8.12 16.79
CA THR A 337 -14.25 -7.93 18.22
C THR A 337 -13.90 -9.25 18.90
N LEU A 338 -14.62 -10.34 18.58
CA LEU A 338 -14.31 -11.68 19.07
C LEU A 338 -12.93 -12.14 18.60
N ILE A 339 -12.66 -12.07 17.30
CA ILE A 339 -11.38 -12.47 16.66
C ILE A 339 -10.20 -11.70 17.26
N MET A 340 -10.35 -10.40 17.47
CA MET A 340 -9.30 -9.54 18.01
C MET A 340 -8.99 -9.86 19.48
N ASN A 341 -9.99 -10.29 20.24
CA ASN A 341 -9.87 -10.65 21.66
C ASN A 341 -9.32 -12.07 21.91
N VAL A 342 -9.19 -12.90 20.85
CA VAL A 342 -8.56 -14.23 20.97
C VAL A 342 -7.15 -14.08 21.51
N LYS A 343 -6.85 -14.81 22.58
CA LYS A 343 -5.56 -14.73 23.28
C LYS A 343 -4.46 -15.32 22.42
N ASN A 344 -3.45 -14.52 22.11
CA ASN A 344 -2.22 -15.01 21.53
C ASN A 344 -1.38 -15.65 22.64
N ASN A 345 -1.41 -16.98 22.77
CA ASN A 345 -0.36 -17.66 23.54
C ASN A 345 1.00 -17.29 22.93
N ASP A 346 2.00 -16.97 23.79
CA ASP A 346 3.31 -16.29 23.60
C ASP A 346 4.23 -16.69 22.43
N GLN A 347 3.70 -17.09 21.27
CA GLN A 347 4.47 -17.27 20.07
C GLN A 347 4.91 -15.91 19.53
N GLN A 348 6.18 -15.87 19.12
CA GLN A 348 6.79 -14.78 18.39
C GLN A 348 5.85 -14.34 17.26
N SER A 349 5.38 -13.10 17.32
CA SER A 349 4.45 -12.56 16.33
C SER A 349 5.14 -12.50 14.97
N LYS A 350 4.69 -13.35 14.04
CA LYS A 350 5.09 -13.26 12.63
C LYS A 350 4.65 -11.90 12.06
N SER A 351 5.47 -11.32 11.20
CA SER A 351 5.07 -10.11 10.48
C SER A 351 4.03 -10.42 9.40
N TYR A 352 3.37 -9.39 8.88
CA TYR A 352 2.46 -9.54 7.74
C TYR A 352 3.17 -10.19 6.54
N ASP A 353 4.38 -9.74 6.23
CA ASP A 353 5.15 -10.24 5.08
C ASP A 353 5.57 -11.71 5.26
N ASP A 354 5.82 -12.16 6.49
CA ASP A 354 6.08 -13.58 6.79
C ASP A 354 4.84 -14.44 6.53
N ILE A 355 3.67 -13.98 6.99
CA ILE A 355 2.38 -14.66 6.80
C ILE A 355 1.96 -14.67 5.32
N TYR A 356 2.18 -13.56 4.62
CA TYR A 356 2.00 -13.46 3.18
C TYR A 356 2.78 -14.56 2.46
N LYS A 357 4.09 -14.67 2.74
CA LYS A 357 4.96 -15.69 2.13
C LYS A 357 4.51 -17.11 2.47
N GLU A 358 4.11 -17.34 3.73
CA GLU A 358 3.61 -18.63 4.19
C GLU A 358 2.35 -19.07 3.42
N ILE A 359 1.37 -18.17 3.26
CA ILE A 359 0.11 -18.46 2.56
C ILE A 359 0.33 -18.74 1.08
N ILE A 360 1.19 -17.96 0.42
CA ILE A 360 1.57 -18.20 -0.97
C ILE A 360 2.28 -19.55 -1.12
N THR A 361 3.21 -19.86 -0.23
CA THR A 361 3.94 -21.14 -0.20
C THR A 361 3.00 -22.31 0.02
N GLU A 362 2.05 -22.18 0.96
CA GLU A 362 1.06 -23.20 1.29
C GLU A 362 0.14 -23.48 0.10
N TYR A 363 -0.39 -22.43 -0.55
CA TYR A 363 -1.21 -22.57 -1.74
C TYR A 363 -0.45 -23.27 -2.87
N CYS A 364 0.78 -22.83 -3.15
CA CYS A 364 1.62 -23.46 -4.18
C CYS A 364 1.91 -24.92 -3.86
N THR A 365 2.13 -25.26 -2.59
CA THR A 365 2.38 -26.64 -2.14
C THR A 365 1.15 -27.52 -2.37
N ILE A 366 -0.03 -27.08 -1.94
CA ILE A 366 -1.30 -27.82 -2.09
C ILE A 366 -1.61 -28.10 -3.56
N TYR A 367 -1.36 -27.12 -4.43
CA TYR A 367 -1.67 -27.20 -5.86
C TYR A 367 -0.47 -27.56 -6.74
N LYS A 368 0.67 -27.92 -6.15
CA LYS A 368 1.92 -28.33 -6.83
C LYS A 368 2.40 -27.32 -7.88
N LEU A 369 2.37 -26.03 -7.54
CA LEU A 369 2.93 -24.96 -8.36
C LEU A 369 4.42 -24.79 -8.05
N GLU A 370 5.21 -24.48 -9.08
CA GLU A 370 6.64 -24.20 -8.89
C GLU A 370 6.84 -22.87 -8.16
N LEU A 371 7.55 -22.91 -7.03
CA LEU A 371 8.01 -21.72 -6.33
C LEU A 371 9.32 -21.26 -6.95
N ASN A 372 9.32 -20.06 -7.52
CA ASN A 372 10.53 -19.34 -7.88
C ASN A 372 10.58 -18.02 -7.06
N ASP A 373 11.75 -17.43 -6.89
CA ASP A 373 11.89 -16.20 -6.08
C ASP A 373 10.99 -15.06 -6.58
N LYS A 374 10.70 -15.04 -7.89
CA LYS A 374 9.79 -14.07 -8.52
C LYS A 374 8.33 -14.25 -8.09
N VAL A 375 7.92 -15.42 -7.57
CA VAL A 375 6.55 -15.62 -7.04
C VAL A 375 6.26 -14.62 -5.90
N PHE A 376 7.28 -14.16 -5.18
CA PHE A 376 7.10 -13.21 -4.08
C PHE A 376 7.27 -11.75 -4.51
N ASP A 377 7.82 -11.48 -5.69
CA ASP A 377 7.97 -10.12 -6.21
C ASP A 377 6.61 -9.61 -6.71
N LEU A 378 6.06 -8.65 -5.98
CA LEU A 378 4.77 -8.01 -6.26
C LEU A 378 4.88 -6.87 -7.28
N THR A 379 6.01 -6.73 -7.97
CA THR A 379 6.26 -5.53 -8.78
C THR A 379 5.40 -5.49 -10.04
N ASP A 380 4.79 -4.33 -10.30
CA ASP A 380 3.95 -4.01 -11.48
C ASP A 380 4.61 -4.36 -12.83
N LYS A 381 5.94 -4.55 -12.88
CA LYS A 381 6.67 -4.92 -14.09
C LYS A 381 6.24 -6.27 -14.67
N GLU A 382 5.86 -7.26 -13.85
CA GLU A 382 5.36 -8.55 -14.35
C GLU A 382 3.86 -8.50 -14.72
N ILE A 383 3.09 -7.62 -14.09
CA ILE A 383 1.67 -7.41 -14.39
C ILE A 383 1.52 -6.76 -15.77
N ASN A 384 2.35 -5.75 -16.08
CA ASN A 384 2.33 -5.06 -17.37
C ASN A 384 2.79 -5.94 -18.56
N THR A 385 3.48 -7.06 -18.32
CA THR A 385 3.89 -7.99 -19.39
C THR A 385 2.79 -9.00 -19.78
N ILE A 386 1.71 -9.08 -18.99
CA ILE A 386 0.52 -9.87 -19.35
C ILE A 386 -0.36 -8.97 -20.21
N ASN A 387 -0.27 -9.12 -21.54
CA ASN A 387 -0.83 -8.25 -22.58
C ASN A 387 -2.37 -8.04 -22.62
N ASN A 388 -3.11 -8.20 -21.54
CA ASN A 388 -4.58 -8.00 -21.49
C ASN A 388 -5.08 -7.44 -20.13
N VAL A 389 -4.19 -6.89 -19.30
CA VAL A 389 -4.61 -6.31 -18.02
C VAL A 389 -5.18 -4.91 -18.29
N THR A 390 -6.43 -4.67 -17.91
CA THR A 390 -7.08 -3.36 -17.94
C THR A 390 -6.34 -2.39 -17.00
N GLU A 391 -6.72 -1.10 -16.96
CA GLU A 391 -6.11 -0.12 -16.02
C GLU A 391 -6.02 -0.62 -14.57
N ASP A 392 -6.86 -1.60 -14.23
CA ASP A 392 -6.81 -2.36 -13.00
C ASP A 392 -5.84 -3.56 -13.07
N ASP A 393 -4.59 -3.30 -12.69
CA ASP A 393 -3.44 -4.22 -12.58
C ASP A 393 -3.69 -5.53 -11.78
N TYR A 394 -4.87 -5.69 -11.20
CA TYR A 394 -5.20 -6.71 -10.22
C TYR A 394 -6.46 -7.51 -10.53
N ILE A 395 -7.28 -7.05 -11.49
CA ILE A 395 -8.50 -7.77 -11.86
C ILE A 395 -8.16 -8.69 -13.02
N ILE A 396 -7.78 -9.91 -12.66
CA ILE A 396 -7.73 -10.99 -13.64
C ILE A 396 -9.17 -11.23 -14.07
N ASN A 397 -9.44 -11.04 -15.37
CA ASN A 397 -10.75 -11.24 -15.96
C ASN A 397 -11.33 -12.58 -15.47
N THR A 398 -12.42 -12.51 -14.71
CA THR A 398 -12.98 -13.64 -13.95
C THR A 398 -13.37 -14.81 -14.84
N ASN A 399 -13.65 -14.54 -16.12
CA ASN A 399 -13.93 -15.55 -17.14
C ASN A 399 -12.73 -16.43 -17.53
N LEU A 400 -11.54 -16.20 -16.94
CA LEU A 400 -10.30 -16.96 -17.18
C LEU A 400 -9.67 -17.52 -15.88
N ILE A 401 -10.34 -17.45 -14.73
CA ILE A 401 -9.83 -17.92 -13.42
C ILE A 401 -9.89 -19.47 -13.26
N ASP A 402 -9.84 -20.22 -14.35
CA ASP A 402 -9.84 -21.69 -14.24
C ASP A 402 -8.44 -22.25 -13.95
N THR A 403 -7.39 -21.46 -14.15
CA THR A 403 -6.02 -21.93 -13.88
C THR A 403 -5.60 -21.64 -12.44
N LYS A 404 -4.87 -22.58 -11.83
CA LYS A 404 -4.28 -22.42 -10.49
C LYS A 404 -3.32 -21.22 -10.41
N THR A 405 -2.66 -20.87 -11.52
CA THR A 405 -1.85 -19.65 -11.62
C THR A 405 -2.70 -18.38 -11.54
N SER A 406 -3.86 -18.35 -12.22
CA SER A 406 -4.79 -17.23 -12.11
C SER A 406 -5.34 -17.08 -10.69
N GLN A 407 -5.71 -18.18 -10.05
CA GLN A 407 -6.15 -18.18 -8.66
C GLN A 407 -5.04 -17.69 -7.71
N LEU A 408 -3.79 -18.12 -7.91
CA LEU A 408 -2.65 -17.62 -7.15
C LEU A 408 -2.48 -16.11 -7.29
N ASN A 409 -2.62 -15.57 -8.50
CA ASN A 409 -2.52 -14.13 -8.72
C ASN A 409 -3.69 -13.35 -8.09
N ALA A 410 -4.91 -13.92 -8.09
CA ALA A 410 -6.05 -13.35 -7.37
C ALA A 410 -5.78 -13.31 -5.85
N ILE A 411 -5.19 -14.37 -5.28
CA ILE A 411 -4.74 -14.39 -3.89
C ILE A 411 -3.71 -13.29 -3.62
N LYS A 412 -2.65 -13.19 -4.46
CA LYS A 412 -1.62 -12.15 -4.32
C LYS A 412 -2.22 -10.74 -4.37
N SER A 413 -3.17 -10.52 -5.26
CA SER A 413 -3.90 -9.27 -5.39
C SER A 413 -4.65 -8.93 -4.10
N SER A 414 -5.44 -9.86 -3.57
CA SER A 414 -6.20 -9.66 -2.33
C SER A 414 -5.30 -9.39 -1.13
N LEU A 415 -4.19 -10.12 -1.03
CA LEU A 415 -3.18 -9.88 0.00
C LEU A 415 -2.45 -8.55 -0.18
N THR A 416 -2.20 -8.11 -1.41
CA THR A 416 -1.62 -6.79 -1.68
C THR A 416 -2.59 -5.69 -1.25
N ARG A 417 -3.89 -5.86 -1.53
CA ARG A 417 -4.93 -4.94 -1.05
C ARG A 417 -4.89 -4.80 0.46
N PHE A 418 -4.73 -5.90 1.22
CA PHE A 418 -4.60 -5.79 2.68
C PHE A 418 -3.44 -4.89 3.10
N LYS A 419 -2.33 -4.90 2.36
CA LYS A 419 -1.14 -4.09 2.67
C LYS A 419 -1.32 -2.59 2.38
N LEU A 420 -2.03 -2.31 1.30
CA LEU A 420 -2.29 -0.96 0.81
C LEU A 420 -3.45 -0.28 1.51
N ASP A 421 -4.45 -1.05 1.93
CA ASP A 421 -5.67 -0.52 2.49
C ASP A 421 -5.45 -0.01 3.92
N ARG A 422 -5.69 1.29 4.09
CA ARG A 422 -5.45 2.02 5.34
C ARG A 422 -6.71 2.65 5.85
N SER A 423 -7.88 2.12 5.51
CA SER A 423 -9.17 2.64 5.95
C SER A 423 -9.28 2.61 7.49
N ASN A 424 -8.70 3.61 8.17
CA ASN A 424 -8.94 3.89 9.58
C ASN A 424 -10.34 4.51 9.79
N ARG A 425 -11.06 4.78 8.68
CA ARG A 425 -12.42 5.33 8.63
C ARG A 425 -13.28 4.62 7.58
N SER A 426 -13.19 3.29 7.47
CA SER A 426 -14.29 2.54 6.87
C SER A 426 -15.49 2.56 7.82
N VAL A 427 -16.63 1.98 7.43
CA VAL A 427 -17.79 1.68 8.31
C VAL A 427 -17.36 1.04 9.64
N TYR A 428 -16.18 0.45 9.64
CA TYR A 428 -15.46 -0.22 10.70
C TYR A 428 -14.35 0.66 11.32
N SER A 429 -14.58 1.96 11.57
CA SER A 429 -13.55 2.88 12.11
C SER A 429 -12.88 2.41 13.41
N ASP A 430 -13.58 1.62 14.21
CA ASP A 430 -13.09 1.09 15.49
C ASP A 430 -12.31 -0.23 15.33
N ILE A 431 -12.22 -0.73 14.10
CA ILE A 431 -11.61 -2.02 13.79
C ILE A 431 -10.14 -1.80 13.42
N PRO A 432 -9.24 -2.66 13.91
CA PRO A 432 -7.84 -2.60 13.55
C PRO A 432 -7.66 -2.82 12.04
N LYS A 433 -6.57 -2.27 11.48
CA LYS A 433 -6.17 -2.42 10.08
C LYS A 433 -6.44 -3.84 9.57
N ILE A 434 -6.92 -3.97 8.34
CA ILE A 434 -7.26 -5.27 7.74
C ILE A 434 -6.09 -6.27 7.81
N GLN A 435 -4.85 -5.79 7.72
CA GLN A 435 -3.63 -6.58 7.95
C GLN A 435 -3.64 -7.27 9.32
N THR A 436 -3.99 -6.54 10.37
CA THR A 436 -4.02 -7.05 11.74
C THR A 436 -5.12 -8.10 11.91
N LEU A 437 -6.31 -7.84 11.34
CA LEU A 437 -7.40 -8.81 11.32
C LEU A 437 -6.98 -10.09 10.60
N PHE A 438 -6.34 -9.95 9.43
CA PHE A 438 -5.83 -11.08 8.66
C PHE A 438 -4.79 -11.91 9.41
N ILE A 439 -3.81 -11.25 10.05
CA ILE A 439 -2.82 -11.91 10.90
C ILE A 439 -3.51 -12.70 12.02
N LYS A 440 -4.55 -12.13 12.64
CA LYS A 440 -5.33 -12.81 13.68
C LYS A 440 -6.08 -14.02 13.14
N VAL A 441 -6.78 -13.87 12.00
CA VAL A 441 -7.49 -14.97 11.34
C VAL A 441 -6.53 -16.10 10.99
N TRP A 442 -5.37 -15.81 10.37
CA TRP A 442 -4.38 -16.84 10.06
C TRP A 442 -3.88 -17.58 11.30
N ASN A 443 -3.57 -16.84 12.38
CA ASN A 443 -3.12 -17.46 13.63
C ASN A 443 -4.20 -18.35 14.27
N ILE A 444 -5.48 -17.98 14.14
CA ILE A 444 -6.61 -18.82 14.56
C ILE A 444 -6.66 -20.09 13.72
N ILE A 445 -6.60 -19.96 12.38
CA ILE A 445 -6.63 -21.09 11.44
C ILE A 445 -5.54 -22.10 11.79
N LEU A 446 -4.30 -21.65 12.01
CA LEU A 446 -3.17 -22.54 12.32
C LEU A 446 -3.35 -23.36 13.62
N LYS A 447 -4.14 -22.85 14.57
CA LYS A 447 -4.36 -23.48 15.89
C LYS A 447 -5.67 -24.27 15.98
N HIS A 448 -6.58 -24.05 15.04
CA HIS A 448 -7.90 -24.67 15.05
C HIS A 448 -7.82 -26.17 14.69
N GLU A 449 -8.69 -26.99 15.25
CA GLU A 449 -8.71 -28.44 14.96
C GLU A 449 -9.05 -28.75 13.49
N HIS A 450 -9.86 -27.88 12.88
CA HIS A 450 -10.25 -27.94 11.46
C HIS A 450 -9.38 -27.08 10.53
N ARG A 451 -8.09 -26.89 10.87
CA ARG A 451 -7.18 -25.98 10.15
C ARG A 451 -7.12 -26.19 8.64
N GLU A 452 -7.15 -27.43 8.14
CA GLU A 452 -7.01 -27.69 6.70
C GLU A 452 -8.25 -27.23 5.93
N THR A 453 -9.45 -27.49 6.47
CA THR A 453 -10.71 -26.96 5.93
C THR A 453 -10.73 -25.44 5.94
N LEU A 454 -10.27 -24.83 7.03
CA LEU A 454 -10.20 -23.38 7.17
C LEU A 454 -9.18 -22.73 6.22
N LYS A 455 -8.03 -23.36 5.98
CA LYS A 455 -7.07 -22.92 4.95
C LYS A 455 -7.70 -22.95 3.56
N GLN A 456 -8.40 -24.03 3.23
CA GLN A 456 -9.09 -24.13 1.95
C GLN A 456 -10.13 -23.01 1.78
N ARG A 457 -10.97 -22.79 2.79
CA ARG A 457 -11.93 -21.67 2.81
C ARG A 457 -11.24 -20.31 2.69
N LEU A 458 -10.10 -20.12 3.36
CA LEU A 458 -9.33 -18.89 3.23
C LEU A 458 -8.89 -18.65 1.79
N PHE A 459 -8.42 -19.68 1.09
CA PHE A 459 -8.04 -19.54 -0.32
C PHE A 459 -9.23 -19.23 -1.22
N GLU A 460 -10.36 -19.91 -1.00
CA GLU A 460 -11.62 -19.63 -1.73
C GLU A 460 -12.03 -18.16 -1.54
N GLU A 461 -12.09 -17.69 -0.29
CA GLU A 461 -12.45 -16.31 0.02
C GLU A 461 -11.42 -15.30 -0.53
N LEU A 462 -10.11 -15.60 -0.49
CA LEU A 462 -9.07 -14.73 -1.06
C LEU A 462 -9.17 -14.60 -2.59
N ILE A 463 -9.59 -15.66 -3.27
CA ILE A 463 -9.85 -15.63 -4.72
C ILE A 463 -11.11 -14.82 -5.00
N GLU A 464 -12.19 -15.08 -4.27
CA GLU A 464 -13.48 -14.44 -4.50
C GLU A 464 -13.54 -12.96 -4.06
N MET A 465 -12.72 -12.55 -3.10
CA MET A 465 -12.60 -11.14 -2.71
C MET A 465 -11.75 -10.31 -3.68
N ASN A 466 -11.11 -10.94 -4.67
CA ASN A 466 -10.32 -10.19 -5.65
C ASN A 466 -11.21 -9.20 -6.43
N GLY A 467 -10.83 -7.94 -6.43
CA GLY A 467 -11.61 -6.86 -7.04
C GLY A 467 -12.77 -6.36 -6.18
N THR A 468 -13.02 -6.92 -5.00
CA THR A 468 -14.04 -6.37 -4.09
C THR A 468 -13.53 -5.15 -3.33
N CYS A 469 -14.45 -4.37 -2.75
CA CYS A 469 -14.11 -3.23 -1.93
C CYS A 469 -13.54 -3.61 -0.57
N SER A 470 -12.99 -2.63 0.14
CA SER A 470 -12.36 -2.80 1.47
C SER A 470 -13.27 -3.50 2.49
N THR A 471 -14.57 -3.17 2.50
CA THR A 471 -15.57 -3.80 3.37
C THR A 471 -15.87 -5.24 2.93
N GLY A 472 -15.91 -5.50 1.61
CA GLY A 472 -16.00 -6.84 1.03
C GLY A 472 -14.83 -7.75 1.43
N HIS A 473 -13.62 -7.22 1.41
CA HIS A 473 -12.44 -7.93 1.92
C HIS A 473 -12.56 -8.31 3.40
N ILE A 474 -13.05 -7.39 4.25
CA ILE A 474 -13.24 -7.64 5.69
C ILE A 474 -14.32 -8.69 5.93
N SER A 475 -15.48 -8.58 5.28
CA SER A 475 -16.60 -9.50 5.48
C SER A 475 -16.25 -10.93 5.05
N ARG A 476 -15.62 -11.09 3.88
CA ARG A 476 -15.14 -12.38 3.37
C ARG A 476 -14.07 -13.01 4.26
N LEU A 477 -13.17 -12.20 4.79
CA LEU A 477 -12.14 -12.68 5.72
C LEU A 477 -12.74 -13.25 7.01
N ILE A 478 -13.81 -12.66 7.54
CA ILE A 478 -14.55 -13.23 8.68
C ILE A 478 -15.29 -14.50 8.27
N ASN A 479 -15.84 -14.52 7.05
CA ASN A 479 -16.63 -15.65 6.55
C ASN A 479 -15.84 -16.97 6.55
N VAL A 480 -14.51 -16.89 6.40
CA VAL A 480 -13.59 -18.03 6.57
C VAL A 480 -13.87 -18.80 7.87
N LEU A 481 -14.10 -18.07 8.97
CA LEU A 481 -14.33 -18.64 10.31
C LEU A 481 -15.80 -18.93 10.59
N SER A 482 -16.73 -18.60 9.68
CA SER A 482 -18.15 -18.78 9.92
C SER A 482 -18.52 -20.26 10.01
N GLY A 483 -19.30 -20.62 11.03
CA GLY A 483 -19.64 -22.02 11.30
C GLY A 483 -18.65 -22.74 12.23
N PHE A 484 -17.68 -22.01 12.82
CA PHE A 484 -16.70 -22.57 13.75
C PHE A 484 -16.74 -21.86 15.11
N GLU A 485 -16.43 -22.62 16.17
CA GLU A 485 -16.33 -22.12 17.53
C GLU A 485 -14.91 -21.63 17.81
N ILE A 486 -14.77 -20.34 18.14
CA ILE A 486 -13.49 -19.69 18.45
C ILE A 486 -13.55 -19.19 19.90
N ASP A 487 -12.68 -19.72 20.76
CA ASP A 487 -12.63 -19.39 22.20
C ASP A 487 -14.00 -19.46 22.91
N GLY A 488 -14.79 -20.51 22.64
CA GLY A 488 -16.12 -20.69 23.26
C GLY A 488 -17.25 -19.90 22.59
N SER A 489 -16.96 -19.17 21.52
CA SER A 489 -17.94 -18.36 20.79
C SER A 489 -18.07 -18.80 19.35
N MET A 490 -19.29 -19.10 18.91
CA MET A 490 -19.58 -19.42 17.52
C MET A 490 -19.45 -18.15 16.65
N ILE A 491 -18.64 -18.21 15.60
CA ILE A 491 -18.56 -17.14 14.60
C ILE A 491 -19.65 -17.36 13.56
N GLU A 492 -20.59 -16.42 13.48
CA GLU A 492 -21.71 -16.48 12.55
C GLU A 492 -21.90 -15.10 11.95
N ILE A 493 -21.85 -15.00 10.62
CA ILE A 493 -22.32 -13.81 9.91
C ILE A 493 -23.84 -13.96 9.80
N LYS A 494 -24.57 -13.32 10.71
CA LYS A 494 -26.03 -13.34 10.70
C LYS A 494 -26.54 -12.09 10.03
N MET A 495 -27.29 -12.29 8.95
CA MET A 495 -28.25 -11.30 8.51
C MET A 495 -29.42 -11.31 9.50
N ASP A 496 -29.90 -10.14 9.91
CA ASP A 496 -31.10 -10.06 10.72
C ASP A 496 -32.29 -10.65 9.93
N ILE A 497 -33.14 -11.44 10.57
CA ILE A 497 -34.22 -12.18 9.90
C ILE A 497 -35.16 -11.21 9.16
N LYS A 498 -35.38 -10.00 9.69
CA LYS A 498 -36.17 -8.97 9.00
C LYS A 498 -35.49 -8.51 7.71
N THR A 499 -34.18 -8.29 7.74
CA THR A 499 -33.40 -7.93 6.55
C THR A 499 -33.45 -9.05 5.52
N GLU A 500 -33.22 -10.29 5.96
CA GLU A 500 -33.25 -11.46 5.09
C GLU A 500 -34.61 -11.61 4.43
N MET A 501 -35.68 -11.54 5.22
CA MET A 501 -37.05 -11.60 4.73
C MET A 501 -37.37 -10.44 3.77
N SER A 502 -36.82 -9.25 4.00
CA SER A 502 -36.93 -8.11 3.07
C SER A 502 -36.23 -8.39 1.74
N ALA A 503 -35.02 -8.97 1.77
CA ALA A 503 -34.28 -9.32 0.56
C ALA A 503 -35.00 -10.43 -0.24
N VAL A 504 -35.47 -11.47 0.45
CA VAL A 504 -36.27 -12.54 -0.17
C VAL A 504 -37.57 -12.00 -0.76
N MET A 505 -38.25 -11.09 -0.06
CA MET A 505 -39.44 -10.42 -0.59
C MET A 505 -39.15 -9.64 -1.86
N MET A 506 -38.06 -8.86 -1.89
CA MET A 506 -37.65 -8.11 -3.09
C MET A 506 -37.28 -9.04 -4.25
N ALA A 507 -36.58 -10.14 -3.98
CA ALA A 507 -36.27 -11.14 -5.00
C ALA A 507 -37.54 -11.76 -5.59
N LYS A 508 -38.54 -12.08 -4.75
CA LYS A 508 -39.85 -12.58 -5.20
C LYS A 508 -40.63 -11.54 -6.02
N ILE A 509 -40.64 -10.28 -5.58
CA ILE A 509 -41.24 -9.15 -6.33
C ILE A 509 -40.59 -9.03 -7.71
N ASN A 510 -39.26 -8.94 -7.78
CA ASN A 510 -38.52 -8.79 -9.03
C ASN A 510 -38.75 -9.96 -9.98
N LYS A 511 -38.70 -11.20 -9.47
CA LYS A 511 -39.03 -12.39 -10.26
C LYS A 511 -40.44 -12.32 -10.83
N LYS A 512 -41.41 -11.88 -10.02
CA LYS A 512 -42.81 -11.78 -10.44
C LYS A 512 -43.03 -10.65 -11.44
N ILE A 513 -42.27 -9.56 -11.36
CA ILE A 513 -42.24 -8.49 -12.39
C ILE A 513 -41.64 -9.01 -13.70
N GLN A 514 -40.57 -9.80 -13.64
CA GLN A 514 -39.96 -10.42 -14.82
C GLN A 514 -40.91 -11.38 -15.57
N GLU A 515 -41.88 -11.95 -14.86
CA GLU A 515 -42.92 -12.83 -15.44
C GLU A 515 -44.08 -12.07 -16.11
N ILE A 516 -44.11 -10.73 -16.08
CA ILE A 516 -45.17 -9.92 -16.71
C ILE A 516 -44.98 -9.91 -18.23
N GLU A 517 -46.01 -10.31 -18.97
CA GLU A 517 -45.99 -10.35 -20.45
C GLU A 517 -46.10 -8.95 -21.10
N ASP A 518 -46.76 -8.00 -20.43
CA ASP A 518 -46.90 -6.61 -20.89
C ASP A 518 -45.59 -5.84 -20.61
N GLU A 519 -44.74 -5.72 -21.65
CA GLU A 519 -43.45 -5.05 -21.59
C GLU A 519 -43.55 -3.58 -21.16
N GLU A 520 -44.61 -2.87 -21.55
CA GLU A 520 -44.82 -1.47 -21.17
C GLU A 520 -45.15 -1.36 -19.68
N TYR A 521 -46.07 -2.20 -19.19
CA TYR A 521 -46.40 -2.25 -17.77
C TYR A 521 -45.21 -2.69 -16.92
N GLN A 522 -44.46 -3.71 -17.37
CA GLN A 522 -43.24 -4.18 -16.72
C GLN A 522 -42.20 -3.05 -16.62
N SER A 523 -41.94 -2.35 -17.72
CA SER A 523 -41.02 -1.21 -17.76
C SER A 523 -41.44 -0.11 -16.80
N ASN A 524 -42.73 0.24 -16.77
CA ASN A 524 -43.26 1.26 -15.87
C ASN A 524 -43.12 0.88 -14.38
N ILE A 525 -43.36 -0.39 -14.01
CA ILE A 525 -43.13 -0.84 -12.62
C ILE A 525 -41.64 -0.73 -12.25
N MET A 526 -40.76 -1.16 -13.15
CA MET A 526 -39.31 -1.10 -12.93
C MET A 526 -38.82 0.34 -12.79
N GLU A 527 -39.39 1.29 -13.54
CA GLU A 527 -39.12 2.71 -13.39
C GLU A 527 -39.65 3.26 -12.05
N GLU A 528 -40.88 2.92 -11.66
CA GLU A 528 -41.49 3.40 -10.41
C GLU A 528 -40.79 2.85 -9.15
N LEU A 529 -40.25 1.63 -9.20
CA LEU A 529 -39.42 1.04 -8.13
C LEU A 529 -38.19 1.89 -7.82
N MET A 530 -37.77 2.75 -8.75
CA MET A 530 -36.57 3.59 -8.64
C MET A 530 -36.80 4.96 -8.05
N TRP A 531 -38.05 5.37 -7.93
CA TRP A 531 -38.38 6.72 -7.50
C TRP A 531 -38.24 6.87 -5.99
N SER A 532 -37.10 7.32 -5.48
CA SER A 532 -36.88 7.45 -4.04
C SER A 532 -37.81 8.44 -3.30
N ASN A 533 -38.50 9.34 -4.00
CA ASN A 533 -39.30 10.40 -3.36
C ASN A 533 -40.68 10.70 -4.02
N ASN A 534 -41.09 9.97 -5.07
CA ASN A 534 -42.34 10.24 -5.80
C ASN A 534 -43.38 9.13 -5.62
N TYR A 535 -43.81 8.92 -4.39
CA TYR A 535 -44.66 7.79 -4.00
C TYR A 535 -46.07 7.86 -4.58
N GLU A 536 -46.65 9.06 -4.63
CA GLU A 536 -47.98 9.29 -5.22
C GLU A 536 -48.01 8.93 -6.72
N GLY A 537 -46.86 9.04 -7.38
CA GLY A 537 -46.73 8.68 -8.79
C GLY A 537 -46.64 7.18 -9.07
N ARG A 538 -46.37 6.33 -8.06
CA ARG A 538 -46.09 4.89 -8.25
C ARG A 538 -47.35 4.05 -8.52
N VAL A 539 -48.17 4.45 -9.50
CA VAL A 539 -49.49 3.87 -9.75
C VAL A 539 -49.39 2.40 -10.20
N ASN A 540 -48.41 2.08 -11.05
CA ASN A 540 -48.22 0.74 -11.58
C ASN A 540 -47.67 -0.23 -10.53
N LEU A 541 -46.68 0.19 -9.74
CA LEU A 541 -46.14 -0.59 -8.64
C LEU A 541 -47.20 -0.83 -7.55
N ASN A 542 -47.96 0.20 -7.17
CA ASN A 542 -49.03 0.05 -6.18
C ASN A 542 -50.12 -0.91 -6.64
N ARG A 543 -50.49 -0.86 -7.94
CA ARG A 543 -51.40 -1.84 -8.54
C ARG A 543 -50.83 -3.25 -8.45
N PHE A 544 -49.58 -3.44 -8.89
CA PHE A 544 -48.90 -4.72 -8.84
C PHE A 544 -48.80 -5.30 -7.42
N LEU A 545 -48.44 -4.48 -6.43
CA LEU A 545 -48.34 -4.90 -5.03
C LEU A 545 -49.71 -5.29 -4.47
N ARG A 546 -50.78 -4.52 -4.74
CA ARG A 546 -52.14 -4.88 -4.29
C ARG A 546 -52.59 -6.25 -4.81
N GLU A 547 -52.20 -6.59 -6.02
CA GLU A 547 -52.55 -7.87 -6.65
C GLU A 547 -51.73 -9.06 -6.11
N ASN A 548 -50.48 -8.82 -5.67
CA ASN A 548 -49.54 -9.91 -5.35
C ASN A 548 -49.12 -10.00 -3.87
N VAL A 549 -49.36 -8.96 -3.05
CA VAL A 549 -48.83 -8.87 -1.68
C VAL A 549 -49.26 -10.03 -0.78
N MET A 550 -50.52 -10.47 -0.89
CA MET A 550 -51.02 -11.59 -0.08
C MET A 550 -50.30 -12.89 -0.43
N LYS A 551 -50.00 -13.08 -1.72
CA LYS A 551 -49.24 -14.25 -2.17
C LYS A 551 -47.81 -14.21 -1.62
N PHE A 552 -47.14 -13.06 -1.69
CA PHE A 552 -45.80 -12.91 -1.10
C PHE A 552 -45.83 -13.14 0.42
N ARG A 553 -46.85 -12.63 1.11
CA ARG A 553 -47.05 -12.87 2.55
C ARG A 553 -47.13 -14.37 2.83
N ASP A 554 -48.00 -15.09 2.13
CA ASP A 554 -48.22 -16.52 2.39
C ASP A 554 -46.97 -17.35 2.09
N GLU A 555 -46.25 -17.04 1.01
CA GLU A 555 -44.98 -17.70 0.70
C GLU A 555 -43.92 -17.47 1.79
N LEU A 556 -43.73 -16.22 2.24
CA LEU A 556 -42.77 -15.91 3.30
C LEU A 556 -43.20 -16.50 4.65
N TYR A 557 -44.50 -16.54 4.94
CA TYR A 557 -45.02 -17.12 6.17
C TYR A 557 -44.72 -18.62 6.26
N ILE A 558 -44.97 -19.35 5.17
CA ILE A 558 -44.65 -20.77 5.09
C ILE A 558 -43.15 -20.97 5.35
N GLU A 559 -42.30 -20.21 4.66
CA GLU A 559 -40.85 -20.32 4.76
C GLU A 559 -40.33 -20.03 6.18
N TYR A 560 -40.62 -18.85 6.72
CA TYR A 560 -40.00 -18.37 7.97
C TYR A 560 -40.70 -18.86 9.25
N VAL A 561 -42.02 -19.07 9.21
CA VAL A 561 -42.81 -19.47 10.40
C VAL A 561 -43.08 -20.97 10.42
N THR A 562 -43.49 -21.55 9.28
CA THR A 562 -43.95 -22.95 9.25
C THR A 562 -42.81 -23.94 9.06
N ASP A 563 -41.99 -23.75 8.03
CA ASP A 563 -40.98 -24.70 7.59
C ASP A 563 -39.69 -24.54 8.40
N GLN A 564 -39.09 -23.35 8.39
CA GLN A 564 -37.82 -23.10 9.09
C GLN A 564 -38.00 -22.79 10.58
N LYS A 565 -39.19 -22.34 11.00
CA LYS A 565 -39.54 -21.99 12.39
C LYS A 565 -38.55 -20.99 13.02
N MET A 566 -38.09 -20.01 12.24
CA MET A 566 -37.13 -19.02 12.70
C MET A 566 -37.77 -17.93 13.55
N ILE A 567 -39.04 -17.60 13.29
CA ILE A 567 -39.80 -16.56 14.00
C ILE A 567 -41.24 -17.00 14.29
N ASP A 568 -41.85 -16.38 15.29
CA ASP A 568 -43.27 -16.58 15.60
C ASP A 568 -44.19 -15.72 14.71
N ASN A 569 -45.49 -16.02 14.78
CA ASN A 569 -46.52 -15.35 13.99
C ASN A 569 -46.56 -13.83 14.24
N GLU A 570 -46.39 -13.39 15.48
CA GLU A 570 -46.47 -11.96 15.82
C GLU A 570 -45.28 -11.19 15.25
N THR A 571 -44.08 -11.74 15.41
CA THR A 571 -42.83 -11.19 14.87
C THR A 571 -42.87 -11.13 13.34
N PHE A 572 -43.37 -12.19 12.69
CA PHE A 572 -43.56 -12.21 11.25
C PHE A 572 -44.45 -11.06 10.75
N GLU A 573 -45.61 -10.84 11.37
CA GLU A 573 -46.52 -9.76 10.95
C GLU A 573 -45.89 -8.38 11.13
N ILE A 574 -45.14 -8.16 12.21
CA ILE A 574 -44.42 -6.91 12.45
C ILE A 574 -43.36 -6.70 11.37
N TYR A 575 -42.58 -7.74 11.04
CA TYR A 575 -41.53 -7.64 10.03
C TYR A 575 -42.12 -7.44 8.64
N PHE A 576 -43.13 -8.21 8.26
CA PHE A 576 -43.80 -8.12 6.97
C PHE A 576 -44.42 -6.73 6.76
N ARG A 577 -45.12 -6.21 7.79
CA ARG A 577 -45.65 -4.84 7.76
C ARG A 577 -44.54 -3.81 7.60
N THR A 578 -43.43 -3.96 8.31
CA THR A 578 -42.32 -3.01 8.18
C THR A 578 -41.70 -3.05 6.78
N ILE A 579 -41.64 -4.22 6.14
CA ILE A 579 -41.16 -4.33 4.74
C ILE A 579 -42.12 -3.63 3.80
N LEU A 580 -43.43 -3.78 4.00
CA LEU A 580 -44.44 -3.04 3.24
C LEU A 580 -44.35 -1.53 3.45
N GLU A 581 -44.11 -1.07 4.67
CA GLU A 581 -43.89 0.35 4.97
C GLU A 581 -42.65 0.89 4.23
N LYS A 582 -41.57 0.10 4.08
CA LYS A 582 -40.40 0.49 3.25
C LYS A 582 -40.72 0.57 1.76
N LEU A 583 -41.68 -0.23 1.30
CA LEU A 583 -42.20 -0.15 -0.07
C LEU A 583 -43.23 0.99 -0.22
N GLU A 584 -43.61 1.62 0.90
CA GLU A 584 -44.70 2.59 1.03
C GLU A 584 -46.05 2.07 0.49
N TYR A 585 -46.35 0.80 0.79
CA TYR A 585 -47.60 0.11 0.44
C TYR A 585 -48.78 0.42 1.38
#